data_AF-A0A842KHE1-F1
#
_entry.id   AF-A0A842KHE1-F1
#
_cell.length_a   1.000
_cell.length_b   1.000
_cell.length_c   1.000
_cell.angle_alpha   90.00
_cell.angle_beta   90.00
_cell.angle_gamma   90.00
#
_symmetry.space_group_name_H-M   'P 1'
#
loop_
_entity.id
_entity.type
_entity.pdbx_description
1 polymer ?
#
loop_
_entity_poly.entity_id
_entity_poly.type
_entity_poly.pdbx_seq_one_letter_code
_entity_poly.pdbx_strand_id
1 'polypeptide(L)'
;MPKKLDYIARFVIDSEGNRIGESISVYKDLLIIKKDNEYYAIPFRHIEKKDENILVKGVIQWENAKKLAEEWKNVKNGHSSE
;
A
#
# COMPACT_ATOMS: atom_id res chain seq x y z
N MET A 1 0.70 -8.57 18.72
CA MET A 1 0.19 -7.74 17.60
C MET A 1 1.18 -7.83 16.45
N PRO A 2 0.74 -8.08 15.20
CA PRO A 2 1.63 -8.04 14.04
C PRO A 2 2.24 -6.65 13.89
N LYS A 3 3.53 -6.59 13.54
CA LYS A 3 4.23 -5.32 13.31
C LYS A 3 3.83 -4.80 11.93
N LYS A 4 3.72 -3.48 11.75
CA LYS A 4 3.40 -2.88 10.44
C LYS A 4 4.37 -3.31 9.32
N LEU A 5 5.61 -3.63 9.67
CA LEU A 5 6.62 -4.15 8.73
C LEU A 5 6.26 -5.55 8.18
N ASP A 6 5.42 -6.33 8.87
CA ASP A 6 4.97 -7.65 8.41
C ASP A 6 4.08 -7.58 7.16
N TYR A 7 3.67 -6.37 6.78
CA TYR A 7 2.85 -6.04 5.61
C TYR A 7 3.67 -5.58 4.41
N ILE A 8 5.00 -5.63 4.44
CA ILE A 8 5.86 -5.27 3.29
C ILE A 8 6.28 -6.56 2.55
N ALA A 9 6.55 -6.44 1.24
CA ALA A 9 6.92 -7.55 0.36
C ALA A 9 5.83 -8.65 0.31
N ARG A 10 4.57 -8.22 0.29
CA ARG A 10 3.37 -9.04 0.21
C ARG A 10 2.60 -8.66 -1.06
N PHE A 11 1.95 -9.64 -1.69
CA PHE A 11 0.99 -9.31 -2.74
C PHE A 11 -0.29 -8.77 -2.12
N VAL A 12 -0.81 -7.74 -2.78
CA VAL A 12 -2.09 -7.16 -2.42
C VAL A 12 -3.14 -7.70 -3.37
N ILE A 13 -4.25 -8.18 -2.81
CA ILE A 13 -5.37 -8.80 -3.53
C ILE A 13 -6.69 -8.08 -3.24
N ASP A 14 -7.62 -8.14 -4.19
CA ASP A 14 -9.00 -7.70 -4.00
C ASP A 14 -9.86 -8.78 -3.32
N SER A 15 -11.17 -8.51 -3.17
CA SER A 15 -12.14 -9.44 -2.58
C SER A 15 -12.37 -10.72 -3.37
N GLU A 16 -12.08 -10.71 -4.67
CA GLU A 16 -12.18 -11.87 -5.56
C GLU A 16 -10.88 -12.69 -5.57
N GLY A 17 -9.81 -12.16 -4.97
CA GLY A 17 -8.49 -12.78 -4.91
C GLY A 17 -7.57 -12.39 -6.07
N ASN A 18 -7.96 -11.45 -6.92
CA ASN A 18 -7.11 -10.98 -8.00
C ASN A 18 -5.98 -10.11 -7.43
N ARG A 19 -4.76 -10.31 -7.96
CA ARG A 19 -3.61 -9.50 -7.57
C ARG A 19 -3.73 -8.09 -8.14
N ILE A 20 -3.76 -7.10 -7.26
CA ILE A 20 -3.84 -5.67 -7.60
C ILE A 20 -2.47 -4.98 -7.55
N GLY A 21 -1.51 -5.52 -6.81
CA GLY A 21 -0.19 -4.94 -6.68
C GLY A 21 0.69 -5.61 -5.65
N GLU A 22 1.70 -4.89 -5.18
CA GLU A 22 2.64 -5.34 -4.17
C GLU A 22 2.89 -4.24 -3.14
N SER A 23 2.88 -4.61 -1.86
CA SER A 23 3.18 -3.69 -0.76
C SER A 23 4.69 -3.44 -0.66
N ILE A 24 5.11 -2.17 -0.70
CA ILE A 24 6.53 -1.82 -0.76
C ILE A 24 7.01 -0.97 0.42
N SER A 25 6.10 -0.35 1.15
CA SER A 25 6.47 0.54 2.26
C SER A 25 5.27 0.77 3.18
N VAL A 26 5.57 1.26 4.38
CA VAL A 26 4.58 1.77 5.33
C VAL A 26 4.93 3.22 5.61
N TYR A 27 3.95 4.10 5.46
CA TYR A 27 4.10 5.53 5.74
C TYR A 27 2.98 5.98 6.65
N LYS A 28 3.32 6.41 7.88
CA LYS A 28 2.34 6.74 8.93
C LYS A 28 1.38 5.55 9.19
N ASP A 29 0.10 5.70 8.84
CA ASP A 29 -0.93 4.67 8.92
C ASP A 29 -1.44 4.21 7.54
N LEU A 30 -0.58 4.37 6.54
CA LEU A 30 -0.84 3.98 5.15
C LEU A 30 0.11 2.87 4.73
N LEU A 31 -0.43 1.89 4.02
CA LEU A 31 0.33 0.90 3.28
C LEU A 31 0.56 1.43 1.86
N ILE A 32 1.82 1.51 1.45
CA ILE A 32 2.19 1.91 0.09
C ILE A 32 2.24 0.68 -0.79
N ILE A 33 1.49 0.73 -1.88
CA ILE A 33 1.33 -0.33 -2.85
C ILE A 33 1.88 0.16 -4.18
N LYS A 34 2.73 -0.64 -4.80
CA LYS A 34 3.12 -0.46 -6.20
C LYS A 34 2.16 -1.26 -7.08
N LYS A 35 1.56 -0.59 -8.05
CA LYS A 35 0.76 -1.21 -9.12
C LYS A 35 1.25 -0.63 -10.43
N ASP A 36 1.75 -1.50 -11.31
CA ASP A 36 2.40 -1.11 -12.55
C ASP A 36 3.56 -0.12 -12.30
N ASN A 37 3.50 1.07 -12.89
CA ASN A 37 4.47 2.16 -12.69
C ASN A 37 3.97 3.23 -11.70
N GLU A 38 2.89 2.95 -10.97
CA GLU A 38 2.26 3.89 -10.07
C GLU A 38 2.28 3.40 -8.62
N TYR A 39 2.04 4.34 -7.72
CA TYR A 39 2.04 4.09 -6.28
C TYR A 39 0.73 4.59 -5.69
N TYR A 40 0.21 3.82 -4.75
CA TYR A 40 -1.06 4.05 -4.10
C TYR A 40 -0.89 3.86 -2.60
N ALA A 41 -1.55 4.69 -1.81
CA ALA A 41 -1.51 4.61 -0.35
C ALA A 41 -2.89 4.18 0.17
N ILE A 42 -2.95 3.03 0.82
CA ILE A 42 -4.19 2.48 1.40
C ILE A 42 -4.11 2.55 2.93
N PRO A 43 -5.10 3.15 3.61
CA PRO A 43 -5.14 3.15 5.07
C PRO A 43 -5.24 1.73 5.66
N PHE A 44 -4.54 1.49 6.77
CA PHE A 44 -4.53 0.16 7.41
C PHE A 44 -5.92 -0.36 7.81
N ARG A 45 -6.87 0.54 8.11
CA ARG A 45 -8.28 0.17 8.37
C ARG A 45 -8.96 -0.55 7.20
N HIS A 46 -8.45 -0.38 5.97
CA HIS A 46 -8.97 -1.00 4.76
C HIS A 46 -8.16 -2.22 4.33
N ILE A 47 -7.23 -2.74 5.15
CA ILE A 47 -6.49 -3.94 4.81
C ILE A 47 -6.67 -5.02 5.87
N GLU A 48 -6.49 -6.27 5.45
CA GLU A 48 -6.44 -7.44 6.31
C GLU A 48 -5.34 -8.36 5.83
N LYS A 49 -4.65 -9.02 6.76
CA LYS A 49 -3.69 -10.05 6.40
C LYS A 49 -4.46 -11.34 6.13
N LYS A 50 -4.31 -11.90 4.93
CA LYS A 50 -4.93 -13.17 4.52
C LYS A 50 -3.81 -14.10 4.04
N ASP A 51 -3.45 -15.04 4.89
CA ASP A 51 -2.29 -15.92 4.69
C ASP A 51 -1.00 -15.10 4.42
N GLU A 52 -0.36 -15.35 3.27
CA GLU A 52 0.84 -14.65 2.81
C GLU A 52 0.52 -13.36 2.02
N ASN A 53 -0.77 -13.02 1.85
CA ASN A 53 -1.26 -11.88 1.08
C ASN A 53 -1.90 -10.80 1.97
N ILE A 54 -2.13 -9.63 1.36
CA ILE A 54 -2.88 -8.53 1.95
C ILE A 54 -4.18 -8.38 1.18
N LEU A 55 -5.30 -8.62 1.85
CA LEU A 55 -6.63 -8.38 1.32
C LEU A 55 -7.01 -6.91 1.53
N VAL A 56 -7.44 -6.25 0.46
CA VAL A 56 -8.03 -4.92 0.54
C VAL A 56 -9.54 -5.04 0.73
N LYS A 57 -10.07 -4.31 1.72
CA LYS A 57 -11.48 -4.34 2.13
C LYS A 57 -12.19 -3.04 1.79
N GLY A 58 -13.40 -3.19 1.26
CA GLY A 58 -14.28 -2.09 0.88
C GLY A 58 -13.89 -1.48 -0.47
N VAL A 59 -14.59 -0.40 -0.84
CA VAL A 59 -14.37 0.29 -2.10
C VAL A 59 -13.19 1.25 -1.96
N ILE A 60 -12.14 1.03 -2.74
CA ILE A 60 -10.99 1.93 -2.81
C ILE A 60 -11.21 2.97 -3.89
N GLN A 61 -11.17 4.24 -3.50
CA GLN A 61 -11.09 5.35 -4.44
C GLN A 61 -9.64 5.51 -4.90
N TRP A 62 -9.27 4.84 -5.98
CA TRP A 62 -7.90 4.75 -6.48
C TRP A 62 -7.24 6.10 -6.75
N GLU A 63 -7.98 7.07 -7.29
CA GLU A 63 -7.48 8.44 -7.51
C GLU A 63 -7.05 9.13 -6.20
N ASN A 64 -7.81 8.93 -5.12
CA ASN A 64 -7.43 9.48 -3.81
C ASN A 64 -6.25 8.71 -3.21
N ALA A 65 -6.23 7.39 -3.36
CA ALA A 65 -5.09 6.58 -2.92
C ALA A 65 -3.78 6.98 -3.64
N LYS A 66 -3.86 7.33 -4.93
CA LYS A 66 -2.72 7.84 -5.71
C LYS A 66 -2.25 9.20 -5.19
N LYS A 67 -3.17 10.15 -4.97
CA LYS A 67 -2.85 11.46 -4.37
C LYS A 67 -2.18 11.33 -3.00
N LEU A 68 -2.67 10.42 -2.15
CA LEU A 68 -2.08 10.15 -0.84
C LEU A 68 -0.66 9.59 -0.94
N ALA A 69 -0.35 8.83 -2.00
CA ALA A 69 1.00 8.31 -2.23
C ALA A 69 1.99 9.38 -2.68
N GLU A 70 1.54 10.51 -3.22
CA GLU A 70 2.42 11.63 -3.61
C GLU A 70 3.13 12.25 -2.40
N GLU A 71 2.47 12.32 -1.23
CA GLU A 71 3.15 12.76 0.01
C GLU A 71 4.35 11.86 0.35
N TRP A 72 4.16 10.54 0.25
CA TRP A 72 5.22 9.57 0.48
C TRP A 72 6.34 9.69 -0.57
N LYS A 73 6.00 9.85 -1.85
CA LYS A 73 6.98 10.04 -2.92
C LYS A 73 7.85 11.28 -2.70
N ASN A 74 7.24 12.40 -2.30
CA ASN A 74 7.96 13.64 -2.07
C ASN A 74 8.99 13.50 -0.94
N VAL A 75 8.62 12.83 0.16
CA VAL A 75 9.56 12.53 1.26
C VAL A 75 10.69 11.61 0.78
N LYS A 76 10.36 10.57 0.01
CA LYS A 76 11.36 9.64 -0.54
C LYS A 76 12.35 10.33 -1.48
N ASN A 77 11.86 11.19 -2.37
CA ASN A 77 12.68 11.91 -3.35
C ASN A 77 13.54 13.00 -2.69
N GLY A 78 13.01 13.68 -1.66
CA GLY A 78 13.78 14.65 -0.86
C GLY A 78 14.94 14.03 -0.07
N HIS A 79 14.92 12.72 0.18
CA HIS A 79 16.02 11.97 0.80
C HIS A 79 16.96 11.29 -0.21
N SER A 80 16.63 11.29 -1.50
CA SER A 80 17.49 10.73 -2.56
C SER A 80 18.37 11.78 -3.23
N SER A 81 18.44 12.98 -2.63
CA SER A 81 19.22 14.14 -3.07
C SER A 81 20.36 14.42 -2.08
N GLU A 82 21.13 13.39 -1.71
CA GLU A 82 22.41 13.50 -0.99
C GLU A 82 23.41 12.48 -1.53
#